data_AF-A0A2N0ZKF0-F1
#
_entry.id   AF-A0A2N0ZKF0-F1
#
_cell.length_a   1.000
_cell.length_b   1.000
_cell.length_c   1.000
_cell.angle_alpha   90.00
_cell.angle_beta   90.00
_cell.angle_gamma   90.00
#
_symmetry.space_group_name_H-M   'P 1'
#
loop_
_entity.id
_entity.type
_entity.pdbx_description
1 polymer ?
#
loop_
_entity_poly.entity_id
_entity_poly.type
_entity_poly.pdbx_seq_one_letter_code
_entity_poly.pdbx_strand_id
1 'polypeptide(L)'
;MSTYAQKKGFGATLWDYLTTVDHKKIAVLYLIAGGFFFIIGGLEAMFIRIQLAVPGNDFVSAGLYNEILTMHGTTMIFLAAMPLIFAFMNAVMPLQIGARDVAFPFLNSLGFWLFFFGGVFLNLSWFLGGAPDAGWTSYASLSLASEGHGIDFYVLGLQISGAGTLIGGINFLVTIINMRAPGMTYMRMPMFTWATFVTSALILFAFPPLTVALFFMLFDRLFGGNFFDPSMGGNTVIWEHLFWIFGHPEVYILVLPAFGIFSEIFAIFSRKRLFGYSSMVFATVLIGFLGFMVWAHHMFTTGLGPIANAIFSVATMAIAVPTGIKIFNWLFTMWGGSITFTTPMLYAIAFIPTFTMGGVTGVMLASAAQDYQYHDSYFVVAHFHYVIVGGVVFALLAGLHLYWPKMFGTMLNEMLGKITFWLFVIGFHLTFFIQHFLGLMGMPRRIFTFIEGQGFEAANMISTVGAFLMAIATVVLLINIIMTIAKNERIGNDPWGDGRTLEWALPSPPPFYNFKQLPLVRGLDAYWIEKMDGKTEMTPAEPIGDIHMPNNSFIPVMISLGLFIAAFGAMYHEKYSWGIPVLIIGMLITFGSMFVRSVKDDHGYHIHKEDLMDDDKGGKA
;
A
#
# COMPACT_ATOMS: atom_id res chain seq x y z
N MET A 1 8.15 5.22 -33.60
CA MET A 1 8.66 4.00 -32.94
C MET A 1 7.48 3.11 -32.65
N SER A 2 7.25 2.11 -33.50
CA SER A 2 6.18 1.12 -33.42
C SER A 2 5.97 0.65 -31.98
N THR A 3 4.73 0.75 -31.51
CA THR A 3 4.22 0.27 -30.22
C THR A 3 4.38 -1.24 -30.02
N TYR A 4 4.77 -1.98 -31.06
CA TYR A 4 5.11 -3.40 -30.97
C TYR A 4 6.56 -3.61 -30.53
N ALA A 5 6.69 -4.34 -29.42
CA ALA A 5 7.93 -4.74 -28.78
C ALA A 5 9.02 -5.21 -29.77
N GLN A 6 9.97 -4.33 -30.09
CA GLN A 6 11.31 -4.80 -30.39
C GLN A 6 11.82 -5.54 -29.14
N LYS A 7 12.38 -6.75 -29.31
CA LYS A 7 13.07 -7.46 -28.21
C LYS A 7 14.29 -6.63 -27.79
N LYS A 8 14.07 -5.65 -26.91
CA LYS A 8 15.13 -4.87 -26.29
C LYS A 8 16.02 -5.83 -25.50
N GLY A 9 17.33 -5.72 -25.67
CA GLY A 9 18.28 -6.47 -24.85
C GLY A 9 18.10 -6.15 -23.36
N PHE A 10 18.53 -7.05 -22.47
CA PHE A 10 18.35 -6.88 -21.02
C PHE A 10 18.81 -5.51 -20.50
N GLY A 11 19.98 -5.03 -20.93
CA GLY A 11 20.49 -3.71 -20.54
C GLY A 11 19.61 -2.54 -20.99
N ALA A 12 19.01 -2.63 -22.18
CA ALA A 12 18.10 -1.60 -22.68
C ALA A 12 16.77 -1.60 -21.91
N THR A 13 16.26 -2.77 -21.52
CA THR A 13 15.07 -2.88 -20.65
C THR A 13 15.36 -2.35 -19.25
N LEU A 14 16.52 -2.69 -18.66
CA LEU A 14 16.92 -2.17 -17.36
C LEU A 14 17.03 -0.64 -17.39
N TRP A 15 17.69 -0.08 -18.40
CA TRP A 15 17.81 1.37 -18.55
C TRP A 15 16.45 2.07 -18.75
N ASP A 16 15.54 1.45 -19.50
CA ASP A 16 14.18 1.95 -19.70
C ASP A 16 13.42 2.05 -18.37
N TYR A 17 13.50 1.03 -17.49
CA TYR A 17 12.86 1.08 -16.17
C TYR A 17 13.59 2.00 -15.17
N LEU A 18 14.91 2.09 -15.23
CA LEU A 18 15.69 3.02 -14.39
C LEU A 18 15.38 4.48 -14.70
N THR A 19 14.98 4.79 -15.94
CA THR A 19 14.76 6.18 -16.38
C THR A 19 13.30 6.52 -16.63
N THR A 20 12.37 5.58 -16.43
CA THR A 20 10.97 5.80 -16.79
C THR A 20 10.28 6.83 -15.89
N VAL A 21 9.38 7.57 -16.51
CA VAL A 21 8.42 8.46 -15.85
C VAL A 21 6.97 8.03 -16.10
N ASP A 22 6.74 6.99 -16.91
CA ASP A 22 5.42 6.47 -17.24
C ASP A 22 4.79 5.80 -16.00
N HIS A 23 3.66 6.34 -15.54
CA HIS A 23 2.93 5.82 -14.39
C HIS A 23 2.64 4.31 -14.46
N LYS A 24 2.45 3.73 -15.66
CA LYS A 24 2.21 2.29 -15.85
C LYS A 24 3.44 1.46 -15.53
N LYS A 25 4.63 1.92 -15.91
CA LYS A 25 5.89 1.22 -15.59
C LYS A 25 6.27 1.42 -14.13
N ILE A 26 6.04 2.61 -13.58
CA ILE A 26 6.19 2.88 -12.15
C ILE A 26 5.25 1.98 -11.33
N ALA A 27 4.02 1.73 -11.79
CA ALA A 27 3.13 0.75 -11.15
C ALA A 27 3.73 -0.66 -11.10
N VAL A 28 4.33 -1.12 -12.19
CA VAL A 28 4.99 -2.44 -12.24
C VAL A 28 6.20 -2.48 -11.29
N LEU A 29 6.97 -1.39 -11.20
CA LEU A 29 8.07 -1.28 -10.23
C LEU A 29 7.57 -1.40 -8.78
N TYR A 30 6.52 -0.67 -8.42
CA TYR A 30 5.88 -0.77 -7.12
C TYR A 30 5.31 -2.17 -6.85
N LEU A 31 4.70 -2.81 -7.86
CA LEU A 31 4.13 -4.15 -7.73
C LEU A 31 5.22 -5.20 -7.44
N ILE A 32 6.34 -5.14 -8.16
CA ILE A 32 7.46 -6.07 -8.00
C ILE A 32 8.15 -5.83 -6.66
N ALA A 33 8.51 -4.59 -6.33
CA ALA A 33 9.21 -4.26 -5.09
C ALA A 33 8.33 -4.53 -3.86
N GLY A 34 7.07 -4.09 -3.87
CA GLY A 34 6.11 -4.38 -2.80
C GLY A 34 5.81 -5.88 -2.69
N GLY A 35 5.71 -6.60 -3.80
CA GLY A 35 5.54 -8.06 -3.82
C GLY A 35 6.75 -8.81 -3.26
N PHE A 36 7.96 -8.32 -3.51
CA PHE A 36 9.19 -8.85 -2.92
C PHE A 36 9.20 -8.68 -1.40
N PHE A 37 8.89 -7.47 -0.90
CA PHE A 37 8.78 -7.23 0.54
C PHE A 37 7.60 -7.96 1.18
N PHE A 38 6.50 -8.20 0.46
CA PHE A 38 5.41 -9.06 0.93
C PHE A 38 5.88 -10.49 1.20
N ILE A 39 6.74 -11.04 0.34
CA ILE A 39 7.35 -12.37 0.55
C ILE A 39 8.29 -12.33 1.77
N ILE A 40 9.13 -11.30 1.90
CA ILE A 40 10.01 -11.13 3.07
C ILE A 40 9.17 -11.07 4.37
N GLY A 41 8.17 -10.20 4.43
CA GLY A 41 7.28 -10.07 5.57
C GLY A 41 6.51 -11.37 5.89
N GLY A 42 6.13 -12.13 4.86
CA GLY A 42 5.57 -13.46 5.01
C GLY A 42 6.55 -14.47 5.61
N LEU A 43 7.82 -14.46 5.19
CA LEU A 43 8.87 -15.31 5.78
C LEU A 43 9.12 -14.93 7.23
N GLU A 44 9.22 -13.64 7.56
CA GLU A 44 9.34 -13.14 8.93
C GLU A 44 8.18 -13.65 9.81
N ALA A 45 6.94 -13.62 9.30
CA ALA A 45 5.79 -14.19 9.99
C ALA A 45 5.91 -15.71 10.22
N MET A 46 6.47 -16.45 9.26
CA MET A 46 6.70 -17.88 9.41
C MET A 46 7.68 -18.18 10.54
N PHE A 47 8.78 -17.43 10.67
CA PHE A 47 9.72 -17.60 11.78
C PHE A 47 9.03 -17.36 13.14
N ILE A 48 8.21 -16.32 13.26
CA ILE A 48 7.42 -16.04 14.47
C ILE A 48 6.49 -17.22 14.79
N ARG A 49 5.77 -17.75 13.80
CA ARG A 49 4.81 -18.85 14.02
C ARG A 49 5.47 -20.19 14.29
N ILE A 50 6.64 -20.46 13.70
CA ILE A 50 7.43 -21.65 14.03
C ILE A 50 7.91 -21.57 15.48
N GLN A 51 8.47 -20.43 15.88
CA GLN A 51 8.90 -20.19 17.25
C GLN A 51 7.75 -20.42 18.25
N LEU A 52 6.56 -19.89 17.96
CA LEU A 52 5.40 -20.02 18.84
C LEU A 52 4.56 -21.28 18.63
N ALA A 53 5.03 -22.28 17.88
CA ALA A 53 4.23 -23.47 17.61
C ALA A 53 3.97 -24.33 18.86
N VAL A 54 4.97 -24.41 19.75
CA VAL A 54 4.96 -25.25 20.95
C VAL A 54 5.54 -24.47 22.14
N PRO A 55 5.16 -24.81 23.38
CA PRO A 55 5.69 -24.16 24.58
C PRO A 55 7.19 -24.42 24.73
N GLY A 56 7.93 -23.46 25.30
CA GLY A 56 9.36 -23.61 25.59
C GLY A 56 10.27 -23.78 24.36
N ASN A 57 9.77 -23.53 23.14
CA ASN A 57 10.53 -23.71 21.91
C ASN A 57 11.77 -22.81 21.85
N ASP A 58 12.84 -23.28 21.21
CA ASP A 58 14.15 -22.62 21.12
C ASP A 58 14.62 -22.38 19.67
N PHE A 59 13.69 -22.39 18.71
CA PHE A 59 13.98 -22.21 17.28
C PHE A 59 14.68 -20.88 16.95
N VAL A 60 14.32 -19.79 17.62
CA VAL A 60 15.03 -18.49 17.58
C VAL A 60 15.26 -17.96 18.99
N SER A 61 16.34 -17.18 19.17
CA SER A 61 16.62 -16.49 20.43
C SER A 61 15.64 -15.33 20.67
N ALA A 62 15.49 -14.91 21.93
CA ALA A 62 14.59 -13.80 22.28
C ALA A 62 14.95 -12.48 21.58
N GLY A 63 16.24 -12.17 21.43
CA GLY A 63 16.70 -10.98 20.70
C GLY A 63 16.31 -11.03 19.22
N LEU A 64 16.64 -12.13 18.54
CA LEU A 64 16.30 -12.32 17.14
C LEU A 64 14.77 -12.35 16.93
N TYR A 65 14.00 -12.89 17.87
CA TYR A 65 12.54 -12.84 17.81
C TYR A 65 12.01 -11.40 17.81
N ASN A 66 12.55 -10.52 18.64
CA ASN A 66 12.16 -9.11 18.67
C ASN A 66 12.55 -8.39 17.38
N GLU A 67 13.71 -8.69 16.82
CA GLU A 67 14.13 -8.18 15.50
C GLU A 67 13.15 -8.60 14.40
N ILE A 68 12.84 -9.90 14.29
CA ILE A 68 11.91 -10.45 13.30
C ILE A 68 10.50 -9.88 13.49
N LEU A 69 10.01 -9.77 14.72
CA LEU A 69 8.69 -9.21 15.00
C LEU A 69 8.61 -7.73 14.63
N THR A 70 9.67 -6.97 14.89
CA THR A 70 9.74 -5.54 14.56
C THR A 70 9.78 -5.35 13.04
N MET A 71 10.62 -6.13 12.36
CA MET A 71 10.74 -6.10 10.92
C MET A 71 9.47 -6.58 10.22
N HIS A 72 8.81 -7.65 10.70
CA HIS A 72 7.53 -8.12 10.14
C HIS A 72 6.49 -6.99 10.04
N GLY A 73 6.23 -6.29 11.15
CA GLY A 73 5.27 -5.19 11.14
C GLY A 73 5.71 -4.04 10.23
N THR A 74 6.99 -3.68 10.27
CA THR A 74 7.55 -2.57 9.49
C THR A 74 7.53 -2.88 7.99
N THR A 75 8.00 -4.06 7.60
CA THR A 75 8.01 -4.56 6.23
C THR A 75 6.58 -4.66 5.67
N MET A 76 5.65 -5.27 6.41
CA MET A 76 4.29 -5.48 5.90
C MET A 76 3.52 -4.17 5.69
N ILE A 77 3.63 -3.21 6.61
CA ILE A 77 2.89 -1.94 6.51
C ILE A 77 3.56 -1.01 5.50
N PHE A 78 4.84 -0.68 5.72
CA PHE A 78 5.52 0.36 4.95
C PHE A 78 6.12 -0.13 3.64
N LEU A 79 6.60 -1.38 3.58
CA LEU A 79 7.35 -1.88 2.43
C LEU A 79 6.57 -2.85 1.54
N ALA A 80 5.43 -3.38 2.00
CA ALA A 80 4.57 -4.27 1.23
C ALA A 80 3.20 -3.63 0.93
N ALA A 81 2.35 -3.42 1.95
CA ALA A 81 0.97 -2.97 1.74
C ALA A 81 0.91 -1.61 1.05
N MET A 82 1.64 -0.62 1.57
CA MET A 82 1.66 0.73 1.01
C MET A 82 2.13 0.77 -0.46
N PRO A 83 3.31 0.24 -0.84
CA PRO A 83 3.75 0.22 -2.24
C PRO A 83 2.84 -0.60 -3.15
N LEU A 84 2.24 -1.71 -2.67
CA LEU A 84 1.28 -2.48 -3.47
C LEU A 84 -0.01 -1.68 -3.75
N ILE A 85 -0.49 -0.87 -2.80
CA ILE A 85 -1.59 0.07 -3.04
C ILE A 85 -1.18 1.14 -4.06
N PHE A 86 0.03 1.69 -3.94
CA PHE A 86 0.61 2.63 -4.91
C PHE A 86 0.76 2.04 -6.31
N ALA A 87 1.00 0.73 -6.43
CA ALA A 87 1.03 0.04 -7.70
C ALA A 87 -0.34 0.15 -8.40
N PHE A 88 -1.44 -0.14 -7.70
CA PHE A 88 -2.79 -0.03 -8.27
C PHE A 88 -3.21 1.42 -8.54
N MET A 89 -2.87 2.35 -7.64
CA MET A 89 -3.12 3.78 -7.85
C MET A 89 -2.42 4.27 -9.12
N ASN A 90 -1.14 3.93 -9.31
CA ASN A 90 -0.39 4.27 -10.51
C ASN A 90 -0.94 3.56 -11.75
N ALA A 91 -1.27 2.27 -11.68
CA ALA A 91 -1.72 1.51 -12.83
C ALA A 91 -3.08 1.98 -13.37
N VAL A 92 -4.01 2.33 -12.48
CA VAL A 92 -5.44 2.42 -12.83
C VAL A 92 -5.98 3.84 -12.69
N MET A 93 -5.59 4.60 -11.67
CA MET A 93 -6.26 5.90 -11.39
C MET A 93 -6.14 6.89 -12.57
N PRO A 94 -4.95 7.13 -13.17
CA PRO A 94 -4.84 8.04 -14.32
C PRO A 94 -5.72 7.60 -15.50
N LEU A 95 -5.82 6.29 -15.73
CA LEU A 95 -6.67 5.73 -16.77
C LEU A 95 -8.16 5.98 -16.48
N GLN A 96 -8.58 5.80 -15.23
CA GLN A 96 -9.96 5.99 -14.77
C GLN A 96 -10.45 7.44 -14.90
N ILE A 97 -9.56 8.42 -14.85
CA ILE A 97 -9.90 9.83 -15.05
C ILE A 97 -9.69 10.32 -16.49
N GLY A 98 -9.24 9.44 -17.39
CA GLY A 98 -8.99 9.78 -18.79
C GLY A 98 -7.72 10.62 -19.03
N ALA A 99 -6.75 10.55 -18.11
CA ALA A 99 -5.49 11.28 -18.21
C ALA A 99 -4.41 10.51 -18.98
N ARG A 100 -3.49 11.23 -19.63
CA ARG A 100 -2.36 10.65 -20.38
C ARG A 100 -1.19 10.27 -19.47
N ASP A 101 -1.04 10.94 -18.33
CA ASP A 101 -0.08 10.61 -17.27
C ASP A 101 -0.54 11.28 -15.95
N VAL A 102 0.25 11.17 -14.89
CA VAL A 102 0.11 11.93 -13.63
C VAL A 102 0.61 13.37 -13.78
N ALA A 103 0.25 14.24 -12.83
CA ALA A 103 0.59 15.67 -12.85
C ALA A 103 2.09 15.94 -12.81
N PHE A 104 2.84 15.12 -12.07
CA PHE A 104 4.28 15.24 -11.92
C PHE A 104 4.99 13.90 -12.21
N PRO A 105 5.18 13.52 -13.48
CA PRO A 105 5.77 12.23 -13.86
C PRO A 105 7.19 12.02 -13.29
N PHE A 106 8.01 13.07 -13.26
CA PHE A 106 9.33 13.05 -12.63
C PHE A 106 9.26 12.73 -11.12
N LEU A 107 8.36 13.41 -10.41
CA LEU A 107 8.19 13.22 -8.97
C LEU A 107 7.59 11.85 -8.65
N ASN A 108 6.79 11.29 -9.56
CA ASN A 108 6.29 9.92 -9.45
C ASN A 108 7.43 8.90 -9.45
N SER A 109 8.36 9.04 -10.39
CA SER A 109 9.57 8.21 -10.46
C SER A 109 10.44 8.38 -9.21
N LEU A 110 10.63 9.62 -8.75
CA LEU A 110 11.35 9.91 -7.51
C LEU A 110 10.69 9.27 -6.29
N GLY A 111 9.37 9.31 -6.20
CA GLY A 111 8.60 8.67 -5.13
C GLY A 111 8.90 7.18 -5.02
N PHE A 112 8.95 6.48 -6.17
CA PHE A 112 9.32 5.06 -6.21
C PHE A 112 10.76 4.82 -5.74
N TRP A 113 11.73 5.56 -6.27
CA TRP A 113 13.14 5.33 -5.95
C TRP A 113 13.46 5.65 -4.49
N LEU A 114 12.86 6.70 -3.90
CA LEU A 114 12.98 6.99 -2.47
C LEU A 114 12.44 5.84 -1.62
N PHE A 115 11.26 5.32 -1.93
CA PHE A 115 10.71 4.12 -1.29
C PHE A 115 11.68 2.94 -1.41
N PHE A 116 12.14 2.62 -2.61
CA PHE A 116 12.98 1.45 -2.86
C PHE A 116 14.31 1.54 -2.11
N PHE A 117 15.02 2.66 -2.23
CA PHE A 117 16.31 2.83 -1.53
C PHE A 117 16.13 2.91 -0.01
N GLY A 118 15.06 3.53 0.51
CA GLY A 118 14.75 3.52 1.94
C GLY A 118 14.46 2.11 2.48
N GLY A 119 13.69 1.32 1.74
CA GLY A 119 13.40 -0.08 2.07
C GLY A 119 14.63 -0.99 2.01
N VAL A 120 15.49 -0.80 1.00
CA VAL A 120 16.77 -1.50 0.90
C VAL A 120 17.68 -1.10 2.08
N PHE A 121 17.79 0.20 2.39
CA PHE A 121 18.58 0.69 3.52
C PHE A 121 18.15 0.01 4.83
N LEU A 122 16.85 0.02 5.12
CA LEU A 122 16.29 -0.64 6.29
C LEU A 122 16.68 -2.13 6.36
N ASN A 123 16.55 -2.86 5.25
CA ASN A 123 16.84 -4.31 5.22
C ASN A 123 18.33 -4.65 5.20
N LEU A 124 19.24 -3.69 5.00
CA LEU A 124 20.67 -3.94 5.18
C LEU A 124 21.03 -4.12 6.66
N SER A 125 20.16 -3.73 7.59
CA SER A 125 20.33 -3.96 9.04
C SER A 125 20.55 -5.43 9.40
N TRP A 126 19.91 -6.36 8.68
CA TRP A 126 20.09 -7.81 8.82
C TRP A 126 21.55 -8.27 8.69
N PHE A 127 22.37 -7.51 7.95
CA PHE A 127 23.76 -7.86 7.66
C PHE A 127 24.77 -6.94 8.37
N LEU A 128 24.34 -5.79 8.89
CA LEU A 128 25.21 -4.69 9.31
C LEU A 128 25.12 -4.33 10.81
N GLY A 129 24.67 -5.27 11.65
CA GLY A 129 24.75 -5.13 13.10
C GLY A 129 23.44 -5.33 13.88
N GLY A 130 22.42 -5.94 13.26
CA GLY A 130 21.15 -6.30 13.90
C GLY A 130 20.00 -5.44 13.39
N ALA A 131 18.85 -6.08 13.16
CA ALA A 131 17.62 -5.40 12.78
C ALA A 131 17.05 -4.57 13.97
N PRO A 132 16.14 -3.61 13.73
CA PRO A 132 15.44 -2.93 14.82
C PRO A 132 14.65 -3.92 15.69
N ASP A 133 14.63 -3.72 17.01
CA ASP A 133 14.09 -4.68 17.99
C ASP A 133 13.03 -4.08 18.95
N ALA A 134 12.58 -2.84 18.71
CA ALA A 134 11.64 -2.12 19.58
C ALA A 134 10.15 -2.23 19.16
N GLY A 135 9.81 -3.18 18.29
CA GLY A 135 8.51 -3.29 17.62
C GLY A 135 8.33 -2.24 16.53
N TRP A 136 7.39 -2.47 15.60
CA TRP A 136 7.18 -1.55 14.45
C TRP A 136 6.74 -0.14 14.87
N THR A 137 6.24 0.04 16.10
CA THR A 137 5.89 1.33 16.72
C THR A 137 7.11 2.06 17.32
N SER A 138 8.21 1.34 17.53
CA SER A 138 9.50 1.85 18.00
C SER A 138 9.34 2.84 19.15
N TYR A 139 8.69 2.43 20.25
CA TYR A 139 8.42 3.35 21.37
C TYR A 139 9.72 3.93 21.92
N ALA A 140 9.76 5.27 22.07
CA ALA A 140 11.00 6.00 22.38
C ALA A 140 11.76 5.48 23.60
N SER A 141 11.08 5.06 24.66
CA SER A 141 11.73 4.50 25.85
C SER A 141 12.60 3.28 25.56
N LEU A 142 12.13 2.38 24.70
CA LEU A 142 12.87 1.17 24.30
C LEU A 142 13.85 1.49 23.17
N SER A 143 13.44 2.32 22.22
CA SER A 143 14.26 2.68 21.06
C SER A 143 15.50 3.48 21.45
N LEU A 144 15.45 4.32 22.49
CA LEU A 144 16.63 5.03 23.01
C LEU A 144 17.56 4.12 23.82
N ALA A 145 17.02 3.06 24.42
CA ALA A 145 17.82 2.08 25.18
C ALA A 145 18.54 1.07 24.28
N SER A 146 18.18 0.97 22.99
CA SER A 146 18.81 0.05 22.04
C SER A 146 20.22 0.52 21.69
N GLU A 147 21.24 -0.27 22.03
CA GLU A 147 22.66 0.07 21.81
C GLU A 147 23.11 -0.09 20.35
N GLY A 148 22.41 -0.93 19.58
CA GLY A 148 22.74 -1.22 18.20
C GLY A 148 22.24 -0.16 17.21
N HIS A 149 22.64 -0.29 15.95
CA HIS A 149 22.17 0.58 14.86
C HIS A 149 20.83 0.16 14.24
N GLY A 150 20.18 -0.90 14.73
CA GLY A 150 18.92 -1.41 14.17
C GLY A 150 17.82 -0.32 14.14
N ILE A 151 17.68 0.44 15.23
CA ILE A 151 16.76 1.57 15.28
C ILE A 151 17.17 2.72 14.34
N ASP A 152 18.46 2.94 14.13
CA ASP A 152 18.94 3.97 13.20
C ASP A 152 18.59 3.61 11.74
N PHE A 153 18.70 2.32 11.39
CA PHE A 153 18.21 1.78 10.12
C PHE A 153 16.70 1.99 9.94
N TYR A 154 15.90 1.72 10.98
CA TYR A 154 14.46 1.99 11.00
C TYR A 154 14.17 3.46 10.73
N VAL A 155 14.80 4.37 11.49
CA VAL A 155 14.51 5.79 11.42
C VAL A 155 14.90 6.38 10.06
N LEU A 156 16.14 6.15 9.61
CA LEU A 156 16.63 6.70 8.35
C LEU A 156 15.95 6.05 7.14
N GLY A 157 15.73 4.74 7.17
CA GLY A 157 15.08 4.01 6.07
C GLY A 157 13.63 4.47 5.86
N LEU A 158 12.86 4.60 6.94
CA LEU A 158 11.49 5.13 6.87
C LEU A 158 11.45 6.63 6.57
N GLN A 159 12.44 7.41 7.02
CA GLN A 159 12.52 8.84 6.69
C GLN A 159 12.68 9.07 5.19
N ILE A 160 13.54 8.29 4.53
CA ILE A 160 13.75 8.34 3.07
C ILE A 160 12.50 7.83 2.34
N SER A 161 12.00 6.66 2.74
CA SER A 161 10.81 6.06 2.12
C SER A 161 9.57 6.95 2.25
N GLY A 162 9.35 7.53 3.43
CA GLY A 162 8.22 8.41 3.75
C GLY A 162 8.19 9.69 2.91
N ALA A 163 9.36 10.23 2.55
CA ALA A 163 9.43 11.35 1.61
C ALA A 163 8.88 10.96 0.22
N GLY A 164 9.17 9.74 -0.23
CA GLY A 164 8.62 9.21 -1.49
C GLY A 164 7.10 9.08 -1.44
N THR A 165 6.56 8.56 -0.33
CA THR A 165 5.12 8.45 -0.12
C THR A 165 4.41 9.80 -0.13
N LEU A 166 4.96 10.80 0.57
CA LEU A 166 4.39 12.15 0.63
C LEU A 166 4.33 12.79 -0.76
N ILE A 167 5.41 12.68 -1.53
CA ILE A 167 5.49 13.16 -2.92
C ILE A 167 4.40 12.49 -3.78
N GLY A 168 4.25 11.17 -3.64
CA GLY A 168 3.23 10.41 -4.37
C GLY A 168 1.81 10.83 -4.01
N GLY A 169 1.50 11.06 -2.72
CA GLY A 169 0.22 11.58 -2.28
C GLY A 169 -0.11 12.95 -2.89
N ILE A 170 0.85 13.89 -2.87
CA ILE A 170 0.70 15.21 -3.51
C ILE A 170 0.44 15.04 -5.01
N ASN A 171 1.20 14.18 -5.68
CA ASN A 171 1.09 13.97 -7.12
C ASN A 171 -0.31 13.45 -7.53
N PHE A 172 -0.82 12.43 -6.85
CA PHE A 172 -2.15 11.91 -7.14
C PHE A 172 -3.27 12.89 -6.79
N LEU A 173 -3.13 13.64 -5.70
CA LEU A 173 -4.08 14.69 -5.32
C LEU A 173 -4.21 15.73 -6.44
N VAL A 174 -3.08 16.26 -6.92
CA VAL A 174 -3.05 17.26 -8.01
C VAL A 174 -3.54 16.67 -9.33
N THR A 175 -3.15 15.44 -9.64
CA THR A 175 -3.60 14.71 -10.85
C THR A 175 -5.13 14.62 -10.89
N ILE A 176 -5.74 14.16 -9.79
CA ILE A 176 -7.19 14.02 -9.72
C ILE A 176 -7.87 15.39 -9.82
N ILE A 177 -7.34 16.44 -9.20
CA ILE A 177 -7.96 17.77 -9.22
C ILE A 177 -7.92 18.41 -10.61
N ASN A 178 -6.81 18.28 -11.33
CA ASN A 178 -6.52 19.11 -12.51
C ASN A 178 -6.57 18.37 -13.86
N MET A 179 -6.48 17.04 -13.89
CA MET A 179 -6.25 16.29 -15.15
C MET A 179 -7.42 15.39 -15.58
N ARG A 180 -8.61 15.55 -14.98
CA ARG A 180 -9.80 14.77 -15.37
C ARG A 180 -10.24 15.11 -16.79
N ALA A 181 -10.67 14.10 -17.52
CA ALA A 181 -11.20 14.25 -18.86
C ALA A 181 -12.47 15.13 -18.92
N PRO A 182 -12.73 15.81 -20.06
CA PRO A 182 -13.89 16.67 -20.23
C PRO A 182 -15.21 15.98 -19.89
N GLY A 183 -16.06 16.67 -19.12
CA GLY A 183 -17.36 16.16 -18.67
C GLY A 183 -17.32 15.34 -17.37
N MET A 184 -16.14 14.98 -16.85
CA MET A 184 -16.00 14.29 -15.57
C MET A 184 -16.04 15.27 -14.40
N THR A 185 -17.22 15.43 -13.79
CA THR A 185 -17.37 16.10 -12.50
C THR A 185 -16.90 15.18 -11.36
N TYR A 186 -16.67 15.72 -10.16
CA TYR A 186 -16.30 14.92 -8.99
C TYR A 186 -17.28 13.76 -8.74
N MET A 187 -18.59 14.00 -8.83
CA MET A 187 -19.64 12.97 -8.65
C MET A 187 -19.84 12.05 -9.88
N ARG A 188 -18.91 12.08 -10.84
CA ARG A 188 -18.82 11.13 -11.96
C ARG A 188 -17.52 10.31 -11.92
N MET A 189 -16.65 10.51 -10.94
CA MET A 189 -15.43 9.72 -10.80
C MET A 189 -15.75 8.30 -10.30
N PRO A 190 -15.03 7.26 -10.75
CA PRO A 190 -15.13 5.92 -10.19
C PRO A 190 -14.82 5.89 -8.69
N MET A 191 -15.29 4.85 -7.98
CA MET A 191 -15.10 4.79 -6.53
C MET A 191 -13.64 4.56 -6.14
N PHE A 192 -12.88 3.82 -6.96
CA PHE A 192 -11.45 3.68 -6.74
C PHE A 192 -10.70 5.02 -6.85
N THR A 193 -11.11 5.88 -7.79
CA THR A 193 -10.57 7.25 -7.91
C THR A 193 -10.94 8.11 -6.70
N TRP A 194 -12.18 8.07 -6.20
CA TRP A 194 -12.56 8.77 -4.97
C TRP A 194 -11.78 8.30 -3.74
N ALA A 195 -11.60 6.99 -3.60
CA ALA A 195 -10.79 6.43 -2.55
C ALA A 195 -9.32 6.88 -2.64
N THR A 196 -8.77 6.90 -3.86
CA THR A 196 -7.41 7.42 -4.13
C THR A 196 -7.30 8.90 -3.78
N PHE A 197 -8.32 9.71 -4.09
CA PHE A 197 -8.38 11.13 -3.75
C PHE A 197 -8.31 11.38 -2.24
N VAL A 198 -9.17 10.71 -1.47
CA VAL A 198 -9.18 10.84 0.00
C VAL A 198 -7.89 10.29 0.61
N THR A 199 -7.38 9.18 0.11
CA THR A 199 -6.10 8.60 0.54
C THR A 199 -4.94 9.57 0.30
N SER A 200 -4.91 10.23 -0.85
CA SER A 200 -3.89 11.22 -1.19
C SER A 200 -3.92 12.43 -0.25
N ALA A 201 -5.13 12.88 0.13
CA ALA A 201 -5.30 13.93 1.13
C ALA A 201 -4.85 13.47 2.54
N LEU A 202 -5.20 12.25 2.95
CA LEU A 202 -4.72 11.66 4.20
C LEU A 202 -3.20 11.63 4.25
N ILE A 203 -2.54 11.15 3.18
CA ILE A 203 -1.06 11.10 3.09
C ILE A 203 -0.46 12.48 3.32
N LEU A 204 -0.99 13.51 2.65
CA LEU A 204 -0.49 14.89 2.75
C LEU A 204 -0.49 15.41 4.21
N PHE A 205 -1.50 15.07 5.00
CA PHE A 205 -1.65 15.58 6.37
C PHE A 205 -1.11 14.61 7.45
N ALA A 206 -1.07 13.30 7.19
CA ALA A 206 -0.68 12.28 8.17
C ALA A 206 0.83 11.99 8.20
N PHE A 207 1.53 12.11 7.07
CA PHE A 207 2.97 11.81 7.01
C PHE A 207 3.88 12.84 7.70
N PRO A 208 3.57 14.16 7.74
CA PRO A 208 4.42 15.13 8.44
C PRO A 208 4.63 14.82 9.94
N PRO A 209 3.60 14.41 10.73
CA PRO A 209 3.79 13.91 12.10
C PRO A 209 4.82 12.78 12.22
N LEU A 210 4.77 11.76 11.36
CA LEU A 210 5.77 10.67 11.36
C LEU A 210 7.16 11.19 11.01
N THR A 211 7.26 12.06 10.01
CA THR A 211 8.53 12.67 9.59
C THR A 211 9.18 13.41 10.75
N VAL A 212 8.40 14.21 11.50
CA VAL A 212 8.90 14.94 12.66
C VAL A 212 9.27 13.99 13.80
N ALA A 213 8.46 12.97 14.05
CA ALA A 213 8.78 11.94 15.04
C ALA A 213 10.13 11.30 14.72
N LEU A 214 10.26 10.66 13.56
CA LEU A 214 11.49 10.00 13.10
C LEU A 214 12.69 10.96 13.16
N PHE A 215 12.53 12.21 12.74
CA PHE A 215 13.57 13.22 12.86
C PHE A 215 14.00 13.48 14.31
N PHE A 216 13.06 13.64 15.26
CA PHE A 216 13.41 13.80 16.68
C PHE A 216 14.12 12.57 17.24
N MET A 217 13.69 11.36 16.88
CA MET A 217 14.37 10.13 17.32
C MET A 217 15.76 9.98 16.71
N LEU A 218 15.93 10.38 15.45
CA LEU A 218 17.24 10.45 14.81
C LEU A 218 18.19 11.36 15.59
N PHE A 219 17.70 12.53 16.00
CA PHE A 219 18.49 13.49 16.75
C PHE A 219 18.82 13.01 18.15
N ASP A 220 17.86 12.43 18.87
CA ASP A 220 18.11 11.87 20.20
C ASP A 220 19.15 10.74 20.15
N ARG A 221 19.14 9.91 19.09
CA ARG A 221 20.06 8.78 18.98
C ARG A 221 21.43 9.12 18.42
N LEU A 222 21.51 10.03 17.45
CA LEU A 222 22.76 10.27 16.70
C LEU A 222 23.34 11.67 16.88
N PHE A 223 22.56 12.68 17.26
CA PHE A 223 23.01 14.08 17.23
C PHE A 223 22.87 14.80 18.58
N GLY A 224 22.72 14.04 19.68
CA GLY A 224 22.62 14.59 21.03
C GLY A 224 21.33 15.37 21.31
N GLY A 225 20.24 15.04 20.60
CA GLY A 225 18.89 15.49 20.92
C GLY A 225 18.42 14.98 22.29
N ASN A 226 17.41 15.64 22.86
CA ASN A 226 16.81 15.25 24.14
C ASN A 226 15.28 15.43 24.12
N PHE A 227 14.64 15.12 22.99
CA PHE A 227 13.20 15.28 22.82
C PHE A 227 12.40 14.30 23.67
N PHE A 228 12.88 13.06 23.79
CA PHE A 228 12.16 11.98 24.46
C PHE A 228 12.82 11.50 25.76
N ASP A 229 14.04 11.96 26.10
CA ASP A 229 14.74 11.60 27.35
C ASP A 229 14.18 12.35 28.58
N PRO A 230 13.47 11.68 29.51
CA PRO A 230 12.90 12.32 30.69
C PRO A 230 13.95 12.88 31.67
N SER A 231 15.16 12.31 31.70
CA SER A 231 16.23 12.76 32.60
C SER A 231 16.74 14.16 32.23
N MET A 232 16.56 14.54 30.96
CA MET A 232 16.93 15.84 30.39
C MET A 232 15.71 16.73 30.12
N GLY A 233 14.52 16.35 30.62
CA GLY A 233 13.27 17.12 30.49
C GLY A 233 12.40 16.79 29.28
N GLY A 234 12.77 15.77 28.48
CA GLY A 234 11.97 15.22 27.39
C GLY A 234 10.78 14.37 27.86
N ASN A 235 9.98 13.87 26.92
CA ASN A 235 8.80 13.06 27.25
C ASN A 235 8.55 11.95 26.22
N THR A 236 8.69 10.70 26.65
CA THR A 236 8.49 9.51 25.79
C THR A 236 7.06 9.37 25.26
N VAL A 237 6.04 9.84 25.98
CA VAL A 237 4.63 9.77 25.55
C VAL A 237 4.35 10.70 24.36
N ILE A 238 5.14 11.75 24.16
CA ILE A 238 5.02 12.61 22.98
C ILE A 238 5.33 11.83 21.69
N TRP A 239 6.27 10.87 21.74
CA TRP A 239 6.50 9.96 20.61
C TRP A 239 5.22 9.22 20.23
N GLU A 240 4.51 8.66 21.21
CA GLU A 240 3.27 7.93 20.96
C GLU A 240 2.21 8.83 20.32
N HIS A 241 2.06 10.05 20.80
CA HIS A 241 1.15 11.01 20.18
C HIS A 241 1.52 11.29 18.72
N LEU A 242 2.78 11.65 18.43
CA LEU A 242 3.22 11.95 17.07
C LEU A 242 3.07 10.72 16.15
N PHE A 243 3.48 9.55 16.64
CA PHE A 243 3.39 8.30 15.90
C PHE A 243 1.94 7.94 15.60
N TRP A 244 1.02 8.04 16.56
CA TRP A 244 -0.38 7.66 16.34
C TRP A 244 -1.21 8.70 15.59
N ILE A 245 -0.87 9.99 15.68
CA ILE A 245 -1.44 11.03 14.81
C ILE A 245 -1.19 10.68 13.33
N PHE A 246 -0.05 10.04 13.02
CA PHE A 246 0.19 9.41 11.73
C PHE A 246 -0.49 8.03 11.61
N GLY A 247 -0.23 7.14 12.56
CA GLY A 247 -0.42 5.71 12.43
C GLY A 247 -1.88 5.30 12.34
N HIS A 248 -2.79 6.06 12.97
CA HIS A 248 -4.20 5.79 12.81
C HIS A 248 -4.74 6.23 11.43
N PRO A 249 -4.49 7.46 10.93
CA PRO A 249 -4.75 7.76 9.52
C PRO A 249 -4.10 6.80 8.51
N GLU A 250 -2.90 6.28 8.80
CA GLU A 250 -2.21 5.33 7.91
C GLU A 250 -3.02 4.05 7.66
N VAL A 251 -3.70 3.51 8.67
CA VAL A 251 -4.54 2.33 8.44
C VAL A 251 -5.71 2.63 7.50
N TYR A 252 -6.17 3.89 7.45
CA TYR A 252 -7.16 4.33 6.46
C TYR A 252 -6.56 4.58 5.08
N ILE A 253 -5.33 5.09 5.02
CA ILE A 253 -4.57 5.21 3.77
C ILE A 253 -4.46 3.86 3.07
N LEU A 254 -4.28 2.76 3.82
CA LEU A 254 -4.25 1.41 3.26
C LEU A 254 -5.64 0.88 2.87
N VAL A 255 -6.65 1.06 3.73
CA VAL A 255 -7.96 0.41 3.53
C VAL A 255 -8.87 1.13 2.54
N LEU A 256 -8.75 2.45 2.39
CA LEU A 256 -9.66 3.20 1.51
C LEU A 256 -9.50 2.80 0.03
N PRO A 257 -8.28 2.73 -0.56
CA PRO A 257 -8.11 2.27 -1.93
C PRO A 257 -8.52 0.81 -2.11
N ALA A 258 -8.29 -0.04 -1.10
CA ALA A 258 -8.77 -1.41 -1.08
C ALA A 258 -10.31 -1.48 -1.20
N PHE A 259 -11.04 -0.64 -0.45
CA PHE A 259 -12.49 -0.49 -0.63
C PHE A 259 -12.89 0.03 -2.01
N GLY A 260 -12.06 0.87 -2.61
CA GLY A 260 -12.20 1.30 -4.00
C GLY A 260 -12.15 0.12 -4.96
N ILE A 261 -11.12 -0.73 -4.86
CA ILE A 261 -10.96 -1.94 -5.68
C ILE A 261 -12.17 -2.85 -5.53
N PHE A 262 -12.60 -3.14 -4.29
CA PHE A 262 -13.80 -3.95 -4.07
C PHE A 262 -15.05 -3.35 -4.68
N SER A 263 -15.22 -2.02 -4.64
CA SER A 263 -16.36 -1.35 -5.25
C SER A 263 -16.42 -1.57 -6.76
N GLU A 264 -15.27 -1.55 -7.45
CA GLU A 264 -15.19 -1.87 -8.88
C GLU A 264 -15.52 -3.36 -9.13
N ILE A 265 -14.97 -4.28 -8.33
CA ILE A 265 -15.22 -5.73 -8.44
C ILE A 265 -16.71 -6.05 -8.27
N PHE A 266 -17.36 -5.51 -7.23
CA PHE A 266 -18.77 -5.74 -6.98
C PHE A 266 -19.63 -5.24 -8.15
N ALA A 267 -19.30 -4.07 -8.71
CA ALA A 267 -20.06 -3.51 -9.82
C ALA A 267 -19.88 -4.31 -11.13
N ILE A 268 -18.64 -4.72 -11.45
CA ILE A 268 -18.31 -5.49 -12.65
C ILE A 268 -18.98 -6.88 -12.58
N PHE A 269 -18.68 -7.67 -11.55
CA PHE A 269 -19.09 -9.07 -11.52
C PHE A 269 -20.52 -9.31 -11.03
N SER A 270 -21.21 -8.28 -10.55
CA SER A 270 -22.67 -8.31 -10.33
C SER A 270 -23.47 -7.73 -11.50
N ARG A 271 -22.78 -7.17 -12.52
CA ARG A 271 -23.36 -6.48 -13.69
C ARG A 271 -24.35 -5.39 -13.30
N LYS A 272 -24.08 -4.68 -12.21
CA LYS A 272 -24.96 -3.67 -11.63
C LYS A 272 -24.15 -2.44 -11.29
N ARG A 273 -24.74 -1.27 -11.49
CA ARG A 273 -24.19 -0.02 -10.97
C ARG A 273 -24.10 -0.10 -9.45
N LEU A 274 -23.04 0.48 -8.89
CA LEU A 274 -22.83 0.54 -7.45
C LEU A 274 -24.02 1.21 -6.74
N PHE A 275 -24.64 0.47 -5.83
CA PHE A 275 -25.76 0.95 -5.03
C PHE A 275 -25.27 2.02 -4.04
N GLY A 276 -26.04 3.10 -3.89
CA GLY A 276 -25.70 4.14 -2.93
C GLY A 276 -24.39 4.88 -3.23
N TYR A 277 -23.97 5.00 -4.49
CA TYR A 277 -22.70 5.67 -4.88
C TYR A 277 -22.46 6.98 -4.11
N SER A 278 -23.44 7.90 -4.08
CA SER A 278 -23.27 9.17 -3.37
C SER A 278 -23.05 8.98 -1.86
N SER A 279 -23.78 8.06 -1.21
CA SER A 279 -23.56 7.79 0.22
C SER A 279 -22.19 7.14 0.48
N MET A 280 -21.67 6.33 -0.46
CA MET A 280 -20.32 5.79 -0.36
C MET A 280 -19.23 6.86 -0.51
N VAL A 281 -19.43 7.85 -1.39
CA VAL A 281 -18.51 8.98 -1.53
C VAL A 281 -18.47 9.78 -0.23
N PHE A 282 -19.63 10.17 0.30
CA PHE A 282 -19.70 10.90 1.58
C PHE A 282 -19.11 10.10 2.74
N ALA A 283 -19.41 8.80 2.84
CA ALA A 283 -18.82 7.93 3.85
C ALA A 283 -17.28 7.87 3.74
N THR A 284 -16.74 7.82 2.52
CA THR A 284 -15.29 7.79 2.29
C THR A 284 -14.62 9.10 2.71
N VAL A 285 -15.21 10.25 2.38
CA VAL A 285 -14.72 11.56 2.83
C VAL A 285 -14.81 11.69 4.36
N LEU A 286 -15.92 11.24 4.96
CA LEU A 286 -16.12 11.29 6.40
C LEU A 286 -15.10 10.42 7.16
N ILE A 287 -14.76 9.23 6.65
CA ILE A 287 -13.68 8.41 7.21
C ILE A 287 -12.34 9.16 7.14
N GLY A 288 -12.04 9.78 5.99
CA GLY A 288 -10.82 10.58 5.84
C GLY A 288 -10.71 11.73 6.85
N PHE A 289 -11.82 12.42 7.10
CA PHE A 289 -11.87 13.49 8.10
C PHE A 289 -11.77 12.97 9.54
N LEU A 290 -12.60 11.99 9.91
CA LEU A 290 -12.61 11.43 11.26
C LEU A 290 -11.32 10.69 11.62
N GLY A 291 -10.57 10.21 10.63
CA GLY A 291 -9.31 9.51 10.86
C GLY A 291 -8.27 10.32 11.63
N PHE A 292 -8.31 11.65 11.54
CA PHE A 292 -7.45 12.54 12.33
C PHE A 292 -7.97 12.81 13.75
N MET A 293 -9.16 12.34 14.12
CA MET A 293 -9.80 12.67 15.40
C MET A 293 -9.81 11.52 16.42
N VAL A 294 -9.13 10.42 16.13
CA VAL A 294 -9.31 9.17 16.90
C VAL A 294 -8.01 8.52 17.38
N TRP A 295 -6.84 9.05 17.03
CA TRP A 295 -5.54 8.39 17.26
C TRP A 295 -5.30 7.93 18.70
N ALA A 296 -5.80 8.66 19.69
CA ALA A 296 -5.50 8.40 21.09
C ALA A 296 -6.17 7.13 21.65
N HIS A 297 -7.05 6.44 20.89
CA HIS A 297 -7.50 5.12 21.31
C HIS A 297 -6.38 4.08 21.37
N HIS A 298 -5.26 4.31 20.68
CA HIS A 298 -4.07 3.47 20.82
C HIS A 298 -3.30 3.71 22.12
N MET A 299 -3.74 4.69 22.91
CA MET A 299 -3.04 5.20 24.10
C MET A 299 -3.91 5.15 25.36
N PHE A 300 -5.04 4.43 25.36
CA PHE A 300 -5.98 4.43 26.50
C PHE A 300 -5.38 3.98 27.83
N THR A 301 -4.32 3.16 27.77
CA THR A 301 -3.58 2.60 28.91
C THR A 301 -2.37 3.47 29.34
N THR A 302 -2.14 4.61 28.69
CA THR A 302 -1.00 5.51 28.98
C THR A 302 -1.28 6.55 30.08
N GLY A 303 -2.51 6.57 30.62
CA GLY A 303 -2.88 7.47 31.71
C GLY A 303 -3.39 8.86 31.30
N LEU A 304 -3.97 9.00 30.10
CA LEU A 304 -4.56 10.27 29.60
C LEU A 304 -5.70 10.85 30.46
N GLY A 305 -6.27 10.03 31.33
CA GLY A 305 -7.41 10.38 32.18
C GLY A 305 -8.78 10.07 31.54
N PRO A 306 -9.84 10.01 32.36
CA PRO A 306 -11.15 9.49 31.95
C PRO A 306 -11.85 10.37 30.91
N ILE A 307 -11.65 11.69 30.95
CA ILE A 307 -12.30 12.63 30.01
C ILE A 307 -11.75 12.42 28.59
N ALA A 308 -10.43 12.40 28.43
CA ALA A 308 -9.79 12.15 27.14
C ALA A 308 -10.20 10.77 26.60
N ASN A 309 -10.09 9.72 27.42
CA ASN A 309 -10.48 8.37 27.03
C ASN A 309 -11.93 8.29 26.56
N ALA A 310 -12.88 8.93 27.26
CA ALA A 310 -14.28 8.93 26.87
C ALA A 310 -14.53 9.62 25.51
N ILE A 311 -13.90 10.78 25.28
CA ILE A 311 -14.03 11.53 24.02
C ILE A 311 -13.54 10.69 22.84
N PHE A 312 -12.33 10.16 22.94
CA PHE A 312 -11.71 9.37 21.87
C PHE A 312 -12.43 8.02 21.68
N SER A 313 -12.99 7.44 22.74
CA SER A 313 -13.81 6.23 22.66
C SER A 313 -15.07 6.46 21.82
N VAL A 314 -15.85 7.51 22.12
CA VAL A 314 -17.06 7.85 21.35
C VAL A 314 -16.73 8.21 19.90
N ALA A 315 -15.69 9.02 19.68
CA ALA A 315 -15.26 9.41 18.34
C ALA A 315 -14.85 8.18 17.50
N THR A 316 -14.14 7.22 18.10
CA THR A 316 -13.73 5.98 17.42
C THR A 316 -14.94 5.11 17.06
N MET A 317 -15.90 4.95 17.98
CA MET A 317 -17.13 4.21 17.69
C MET A 317 -17.94 4.84 16.56
N ALA A 318 -17.95 6.18 16.43
CA ALA A 318 -18.67 6.87 15.38
C ALA A 318 -18.15 6.53 13.96
N ILE A 319 -16.87 6.15 13.81
CA ILE A 319 -16.30 5.74 12.51
C ILE A 319 -16.89 4.41 12.01
N ALA A 320 -17.44 3.57 12.90
CA ALA A 320 -18.10 2.34 12.50
C ALA A 320 -19.30 2.59 11.59
N VAL A 321 -19.99 3.74 11.72
CA VAL A 321 -21.20 4.06 10.95
C VAL A 321 -20.91 4.26 9.46
N PRO A 322 -19.99 5.16 9.03
CA PRO A 322 -19.60 5.29 7.62
C PRO A 322 -19.13 3.96 6.99
N THR A 323 -18.41 3.16 7.76
CA THR A 323 -17.90 1.87 7.30
C THR A 323 -19.03 0.86 7.10
N GLY A 324 -19.97 0.79 8.04
CA GLY A 324 -21.17 -0.05 7.94
C GLY A 324 -22.02 0.29 6.71
N ILE A 325 -22.21 1.58 6.40
CA ILE A 325 -22.92 2.03 5.19
C ILE A 325 -22.31 1.41 3.92
N LYS A 326 -20.98 1.35 3.82
CA LYS A 326 -20.29 0.77 2.66
C LYS A 326 -20.53 -0.75 2.55
N ILE A 327 -20.50 -1.48 3.67
CA ILE A 327 -20.81 -2.91 3.71
C ILE A 327 -22.21 -3.19 3.16
N PHE A 328 -23.24 -2.46 3.63
CA PHE A 328 -24.60 -2.61 3.13
C PHE A 328 -24.74 -2.21 1.66
N ASN A 329 -24.04 -1.16 1.22
CA ASN A 329 -24.07 -0.74 -0.19
C ASN A 329 -23.47 -1.81 -1.11
N TRP A 330 -22.40 -2.50 -0.71
CA TRP A 330 -21.86 -3.62 -1.49
C TRP A 330 -22.83 -4.81 -1.54
N LEU A 331 -23.44 -5.16 -0.41
CA LEU A 331 -24.49 -6.20 -0.36
C LEU A 331 -25.67 -5.86 -1.31
N PHE A 332 -26.14 -4.62 -1.31
CA PHE A 332 -27.22 -4.18 -2.20
C PHE A 332 -26.79 -3.97 -3.66
N THR A 333 -25.50 -3.83 -3.92
CA THR A 333 -24.94 -3.88 -5.28
C THR A 333 -25.02 -5.31 -5.83
N MET A 334 -24.70 -6.32 -5.02
CA MET A 334 -24.86 -7.72 -5.41
C MET A 334 -26.33 -8.15 -5.48
N TRP A 335 -27.18 -7.63 -4.60
CA TRP A 335 -28.60 -7.99 -4.55
C TRP A 335 -29.32 -7.67 -5.86
N GLY A 336 -29.95 -8.69 -6.45
CA GLY A 336 -30.65 -8.57 -7.74
C GLY A 336 -29.73 -8.41 -8.96
N GLY A 337 -28.41 -8.54 -8.79
CA GLY A 337 -27.44 -8.63 -9.88
C GLY A 337 -27.26 -10.06 -10.41
N SER A 338 -26.49 -10.21 -11.48
CA SER A 338 -26.09 -11.52 -12.03
C SER A 338 -24.63 -11.78 -11.68
N ILE A 339 -24.42 -12.52 -10.58
CA ILE A 339 -23.09 -12.68 -9.96
C ILE A 339 -22.27 -13.74 -10.70
N THR A 340 -21.04 -13.38 -11.09
CA THR A 340 -20.06 -14.32 -11.65
C THR A 340 -18.91 -14.55 -10.67
N PHE A 341 -18.70 -15.80 -10.24
CA PHE A 341 -17.66 -16.19 -9.26
C PHE A 341 -16.27 -16.39 -9.91
N THR A 342 -15.69 -15.29 -10.36
CA THR A 342 -14.28 -15.18 -10.73
C THR A 342 -13.38 -15.06 -9.49
N THR A 343 -12.07 -15.24 -9.65
CA THR A 343 -11.11 -15.11 -8.54
C THR A 343 -11.20 -13.76 -7.81
N PRO A 344 -11.26 -12.59 -8.49
CA PRO A 344 -11.47 -11.31 -7.80
C PRO A 344 -12.77 -11.25 -6.99
N MET A 345 -13.87 -11.80 -7.52
CA MET A 345 -15.17 -11.79 -6.85
C MET A 345 -15.18 -12.67 -5.60
N LEU A 346 -14.45 -13.79 -5.60
CA LEU A 346 -14.31 -14.64 -4.42
C LEU A 346 -13.65 -13.91 -3.24
N TYR A 347 -12.54 -13.20 -3.50
CA TYR A 347 -11.91 -12.35 -2.49
C TYR A 347 -12.84 -11.23 -2.00
N ALA A 348 -13.58 -10.58 -2.90
CA ALA A 348 -14.53 -9.53 -2.53
C ALA A 348 -15.68 -10.06 -1.65
N ILE A 349 -16.19 -11.25 -1.93
CA ILE A 349 -17.24 -11.87 -1.10
C ILE A 349 -16.67 -12.31 0.24
N ALA A 350 -15.48 -12.91 0.29
CA ALA A 350 -14.82 -13.30 1.55
C ALA A 350 -14.49 -12.08 2.41
N PHE A 351 -14.13 -10.96 1.79
CA PHE A 351 -13.88 -9.69 2.47
C PHE A 351 -15.05 -9.25 3.36
N ILE A 352 -16.31 -9.36 2.90
CA ILE A 352 -17.46 -8.85 3.67
C ILE A 352 -17.55 -9.46 5.08
N PRO A 353 -17.69 -10.79 5.27
CA PRO A 353 -17.77 -11.37 6.61
C PRO A 353 -16.45 -11.23 7.39
N THR A 354 -15.30 -11.38 6.73
CA THR A 354 -13.99 -11.27 7.39
C THR A 354 -13.77 -9.87 7.96
N PHE A 355 -13.96 -8.84 7.14
CA PHE A 355 -13.81 -7.46 7.56
C PHE A 355 -14.88 -7.05 8.58
N THR A 356 -16.12 -7.56 8.46
CA THR A 356 -17.17 -7.32 9.45
C THR A 356 -16.78 -7.89 10.83
N MET A 357 -16.25 -9.11 10.88
CA MET A 357 -15.74 -9.69 12.14
C MET A 357 -14.62 -8.82 12.74
N GLY A 358 -13.67 -8.36 11.92
CA GLY A 358 -12.63 -7.41 12.36
C GLY A 358 -13.22 -6.09 12.86
N GLY A 359 -14.21 -5.55 12.16
CA GLY A 359 -14.90 -4.32 12.55
C GLY A 359 -15.60 -4.42 13.89
N VAL A 360 -16.28 -5.53 14.16
CA VAL A 360 -16.95 -5.78 15.46
C VAL A 360 -15.93 -5.82 16.60
N THR A 361 -14.80 -6.52 16.43
CA THR A 361 -13.75 -6.54 17.46
C THR A 361 -13.05 -5.20 17.61
N GLY A 362 -13.01 -4.39 16.55
CA GLY A 362 -12.51 -3.01 16.61
C GLY A 362 -13.39 -2.08 17.43
N VAL A 363 -14.72 -2.23 17.32
CA VAL A 363 -15.66 -1.48 18.17
C VAL A 363 -15.50 -1.88 19.65
N MET A 364 -15.17 -3.13 19.94
CA MET A 364 -14.83 -3.56 21.30
C MET A 364 -13.57 -2.84 21.81
N LEU A 365 -12.50 -2.78 21.01
CA LEU A 365 -11.27 -2.05 21.34
C LEU A 365 -11.47 -0.54 21.45
N ALA A 366 -12.44 0.02 20.71
CA ALA A 366 -12.80 1.43 20.83
C ALA A 366 -13.40 1.77 22.20
N SER A 367 -13.91 0.78 22.95
CA SER A 367 -14.39 0.97 24.32
C SER A 367 -13.20 1.04 25.27
N ALA A 368 -12.86 2.24 25.75
CA ALA A 368 -11.71 2.44 26.62
C ALA A 368 -11.76 1.50 27.85
N ALA A 369 -12.94 1.30 28.45
CA ALA A 369 -13.09 0.42 29.62
C ALA A 369 -12.78 -1.06 29.32
N GLN A 370 -13.09 -1.54 28.12
CA GLN A 370 -12.76 -2.90 27.70
C GLN A 370 -11.33 -3.01 27.20
N ASP A 371 -10.79 -1.95 26.57
CA ASP A 371 -9.43 -1.93 26.06
C ASP A 371 -8.41 -2.22 27.17
N TYR A 372 -8.60 -1.74 28.41
CA TYR A 372 -7.71 -2.09 29.54
C TYR A 372 -7.51 -3.61 29.73
N GLN A 373 -8.46 -4.45 29.32
CA GLN A 373 -8.33 -5.90 29.35
C GLN A 373 -7.68 -6.48 28.08
N TYR A 374 -7.97 -5.91 26.92
CA TYR A 374 -7.53 -6.45 25.63
C TYR A 374 -6.17 -5.91 25.17
N HIS A 375 -5.80 -4.72 25.66
CA HIS A 375 -4.64 -3.97 25.25
C HIS A 375 -3.38 -4.82 25.36
N ASP A 376 -2.57 -4.79 24.30
CA ASP A 376 -1.32 -5.55 24.20
C ASP A 376 -1.45 -7.05 24.45
N SER A 377 -2.63 -7.63 24.18
CA SER A 377 -2.84 -9.07 24.05
C SER A 377 -2.90 -9.51 22.58
N TYR A 378 -2.98 -10.83 22.38
CA TYR A 378 -3.27 -11.41 21.07
C TYR A 378 -4.64 -10.99 20.50
N PHE A 379 -5.55 -10.41 21.31
CA PHE A 379 -6.84 -9.92 20.83
C PHE A 379 -6.64 -8.75 19.86
N VAL A 380 -5.75 -7.80 20.20
CA VAL A 380 -5.41 -6.66 19.33
C VAL A 380 -4.73 -7.14 18.05
N VAL A 381 -3.82 -8.12 18.17
CA VAL A 381 -3.15 -8.74 17.01
C VAL A 381 -4.18 -9.36 16.08
N ALA A 382 -5.09 -10.18 16.61
CA ALA A 382 -6.12 -10.84 15.84
C ALA A 382 -7.08 -9.85 15.17
N HIS A 383 -7.56 -8.86 15.92
CA HIS A 383 -8.42 -7.78 15.41
C HIS A 383 -7.76 -7.09 14.20
N PHE A 384 -6.54 -6.60 14.39
CA PHE A 384 -5.87 -5.82 13.35
C PHE A 384 -5.57 -6.65 12.10
N HIS A 385 -5.21 -7.92 12.26
CA HIS A 385 -5.03 -8.81 11.11
C HIS A 385 -6.35 -9.13 10.39
N TYR A 386 -7.48 -9.20 11.08
CA TYR A 386 -8.79 -9.30 10.42
C TYR A 386 -9.13 -8.08 9.57
N VAL A 387 -8.76 -6.88 10.02
CA VAL A 387 -9.00 -5.65 9.29
C VAL A 387 -8.00 -5.48 8.14
N ILE A 388 -6.70 -5.67 8.37
CA ILE A 388 -5.66 -5.48 7.35
C ILE A 388 -5.62 -6.64 6.35
N VAL A 389 -5.61 -7.90 6.79
CA VAL A 389 -5.55 -9.01 5.83
C VAL A 389 -6.89 -9.16 5.11
N GLY A 390 -7.99 -9.15 5.87
CA GLY A 390 -9.33 -9.26 5.31
C GLY A 390 -9.73 -8.06 4.44
N GLY A 391 -9.34 -6.85 4.82
CA GLY A 391 -9.65 -5.61 4.10
C GLY A 391 -8.64 -5.25 3.02
N VAL A 392 -7.35 -5.21 3.35
CA VAL A 392 -6.29 -4.73 2.44
C VAL A 392 -5.71 -5.88 1.62
N VAL A 393 -5.17 -6.94 2.26
CA VAL A 393 -4.48 -8.01 1.53
C VAL A 393 -5.42 -8.76 0.59
N PHE A 394 -6.65 -9.05 1.00
CA PHE A 394 -7.64 -9.63 0.08
C PHE A 394 -7.93 -8.70 -1.10
N ALA A 395 -7.97 -7.38 -0.91
CA ALA A 395 -8.14 -6.44 -2.01
C ALA A 395 -6.90 -6.37 -2.91
N LEU A 396 -5.69 -6.49 -2.36
CA LEU A 396 -4.44 -6.55 -3.14
C LEU A 396 -4.43 -7.81 -4.01
N LEU A 397 -4.81 -8.97 -3.45
CA LEU A 397 -4.93 -10.23 -4.19
C LEU A 397 -6.07 -10.17 -5.22
N ALA A 398 -7.21 -9.58 -4.89
CA ALA A 398 -8.32 -9.39 -5.81
C ALA A 398 -7.97 -8.43 -6.95
N GLY A 399 -7.36 -7.29 -6.62
CA GLY A 399 -6.89 -6.26 -7.54
C GLY A 399 -5.77 -6.77 -8.44
N LEU A 400 -4.88 -7.62 -7.93
CA LEU A 400 -3.87 -8.31 -8.73
C LEU A 400 -4.56 -9.09 -9.84
N HIS A 401 -5.52 -9.95 -9.51
CA HIS A 401 -6.24 -10.73 -10.53
C HIS A 401 -7.07 -9.84 -11.46
N LEU A 402 -7.77 -8.83 -10.93
CA LEU A 402 -8.63 -7.93 -11.72
C LEU A 402 -7.81 -7.14 -12.75
N TYR A 403 -6.72 -6.51 -12.33
CA TYR A 403 -5.96 -5.56 -13.14
C TYR A 403 -4.69 -6.15 -13.78
N TRP A 404 -4.32 -7.41 -13.49
CA TRP A 404 -3.26 -8.14 -14.20
C TRP A 404 -3.35 -7.99 -15.73
N PRO A 405 -4.53 -8.12 -16.36
CA PRO A 405 -4.64 -7.99 -17.81
C PRO A 405 -4.32 -6.60 -18.31
N LYS A 406 -4.65 -5.57 -17.53
CA LYS A 406 -4.35 -4.19 -17.88
C LYS A 406 -2.85 -3.89 -17.75
N MET A 407 -2.18 -4.45 -16.74
CA MET A 407 -0.74 -4.22 -16.53
C MET A 407 0.14 -5.06 -17.47
N PHE A 408 -0.25 -6.31 -17.77
CA PHE A 408 0.61 -7.28 -18.44
C PHE A 408 0.06 -7.82 -19.77
N GLY A 409 -1.20 -7.54 -20.13
CA GLY A 409 -1.83 -8.00 -21.37
C GLY A 409 -2.02 -9.50 -21.46
N THR A 410 -2.12 -10.19 -20.33
CA THR A 410 -2.38 -11.64 -20.21
C THR A 410 -3.40 -11.88 -19.10
N MET A 411 -3.92 -13.09 -18.92
CA MET A 411 -4.79 -13.45 -17.78
C MET A 411 -4.08 -14.45 -16.87
N LEU A 412 -4.21 -14.26 -15.54
CA LEU A 412 -3.83 -15.30 -14.59
C LEU A 412 -4.76 -16.50 -14.74
N ASN A 413 -4.25 -17.71 -14.46
CA ASN A 413 -5.06 -18.92 -14.52
C ASN A 413 -6.11 -18.91 -13.39
N GLU A 414 -7.40 -18.97 -13.75
CA GLU A 414 -8.52 -18.93 -12.79
C GLU A 414 -8.56 -20.13 -11.84
N MET A 415 -8.15 -21.33 -12.27
CA MET A 415 -8.14 -22.52 -11.40
C MET A 415 -7.09 -22.36 -10.29
N LEU A 416 -5.86 -21.98 -10.65
CA LEU A 416 -4.80 -21.72 -9.67
C LEU A 416 -5.13 -20.50 -8.78
N GLY A 417 -5.80 -19.48 -9.33
CA GLY A 417 -6.32 -18.35 -8.58
C GLY A 417 -7.33 -18.77 -7.49
N LYS A 418 -8.25 -19.68 -7.83
CA LYS A 418 -9.22 -20.26 -6.88
C LYS A 418 -8.57 -21.16 -5.82
N ILE A 419 -7.55 -21.94 -6.19
CA ILE A 419 -6.77 -22.75 -5.24
C ILE A 419 -6.03 -21.84 -4.25
N THR A 420 -5.37 -20.80 -4.76
CA THR A 420 -4.71 -19.76 -3.95
C THR A 420 -5.71 -19.16 -2.97
N PHE A 421 -6.89 -18.75 -3.46
CA PHE A 421 -7.95 -18.17 -2.64
C PHE A 421 -8.36 -19.08 -1.47
N TRP A 422 -8.69 -20.35 -1.72
CA TRP A 422 -9.17 -21.24 -0.66
C TRP A 422 -8.10 -21.53 0.38
N LEU A 423 -6.87 -21.82 -0.06
CA LEU A 423 -5.75 -22.04 0.86
C LEU A 423 -5.48 -20.79 1.72
N PHE A 424 -5.49 -19.61 1.11
CA PHE A 424 -5.22 -18.35 1.80
C PHE A 424 -6.32 -18.01 2.79
N VAL A 425 -7.60 -18.05 2.40
CA VAL A 425 -8.73 -17.68 3.27
C VAL A 425 -8.87 -18.67 4.43
N ILE A 426 -8.76 -19.97 4.18
CA ILE A 426 -8.82 -20.98 5.26
C ILE A 426 -7.62 -20.81 6.20
N GLY A 427 -6.42 -20.67 5.65
CA GLY A 427 -5.21 -20.43 6.44
C GLY A 427 -5.32 -19.18 7.29
N PHE A 428 -5.84 -18.09 6.73
CA PHE A 428 -6.07 -16.83 7.43
C PHE A 428 -7.00 -17.00 8.64
N HIS A 429 -8.17 -17.62 8.45
CA HIS A 429 -9.11 -17.83 9.55
C HIS A 429 -8.55 -18.78 10.61
N LEU A 430 -7.88 -19.87 10.22
CA LEU A 430 -7.19 -20.75 11.19
C LEU A 430 -6.11 -20.00 11.98
N THR A 431 -5.38 -19.09 11.33
CA THR A 431 -4.32 -18.31 11.96
C THR A 431 -4.86 -17.36 13.01
N PHE A 432 -5.79 -16.49 12.63
CA PHE A 432 -6.11 -15.31 13.45
C PHE A 432 -7.44 -15.44 14.18
N PHE A 433 -8.37 -16.32 13.75
CA PHE A 433 -9.63 -16.47 14.49
C PHE A 433 -9.34 -16.94 15.92
N ILE A 434 -8.51 -17.98 16.04
CA ILE A 434 -8.15 -18.57 17.32
C ILE A 434 -7.35 -17.62 18.23
N GLN A 435 -6.62 -16.67 17.63
CA GLN A 435 -5.84 -15.68 18.38
C GLN A 435 -6.72 -14.69 19.16
N HIS A 436 -7.97 -14.43 18.74
CA HIS A 436 -8.90 -13.65 19.57
C HIS A 436 -9.10 -14.33 20.94
N PHE A 437 -9.26 -15.65 20.95
CA PHE A 437 -9.42 -16.41 22.19
C PHE A 437 -8.13 -16.46 23.00
N LEU A 438 -6.95 -16.61 22.36
CA LEU A 438 -5.67 -16.49 23.06
C LEU A 438 -5.54 -15.16 23.80
N GLY A 439 -5.93 -14.05 23.15
CA GLY A 439 -5.96 -12.74 23.79
C GLY A 439 -6.91 -12.67 24.98
N LEU A 440 -8.13 -13.20 24.83
CA LEU A 440 -9.12 -13.24 25.92
C LEU A 440 -8.71 -14.14 27.09
N MET A 441 -7.92 -15.19 26.82
CA MET A 441 -7.31 -16.04 27.84
C MET A 441 -6.09 -15.39 28.51
N GLY A 442 -5.68 -14.20 28.07
CA GLY A 442 -4.62 -13.42 28.68
C GLY A 442 -3.23 -13.61 28.07
N MET A 443 -3.09 -14.20 26.87
CA MET A 443 -1.80 -14.29 26.18
C MET A 443 -1.36 -12.89 25.70
N PRO A 444 -0.28 -12.32 26.26
CA PRO A 444 0.24 -11.02 25.82
C PRO A 444 0.88 -11.12 24.43
N ARG A 445 0.85 -10.05 23.66
CA ARG A 445 1.61 -9.97 22.39
C ARG A 445 3.11 -9.80 22.66
N ARG A 446 3.93 -9.99 21.63
CA ARG A 446 5.41 -9.79 21.68
C ARG A 446 6.14 -10.67 22.71
N ILE A 447 5.57 -11.81 23.07
CA ILE A 447 6.28 -12.84 23.85
C ILE A 447 6.95 -13.82 22.88
N PHE A 448 8.20 -14.21 23.14
CA PHE A 448 8.95 -15.14 22.27
C PHE A 448 8.68 -16.62 22.61
N THR A 449 8.13 -16.90 23.79
CA THR A 449 7.77 -18.24 24.24
C THR A 449 6.63 -18.19 25.25
N PHE A 450 5.99 -19.33 25.49
CA PHE A 450 4.98 -19.55 26.52
C PHE A 450 5.25 -20.87 27.23
N ILE A 451 4.69 -21.06 28.43
CA ILE A 451 4.95 -22.24 29.25
C ILE A 451 3.82 -23.27 29.13
N GLU A 452 4.16 -24.53 29.36
CA GLU A 452 3.19 -25.63 29.39
C GLU A 452 2.13 -25.43 30.49
N GLY A 453 0.91 -25.87 30.22
CA GLY A 453 -0.19 -25.87 31.18
C GLY A 453 -0.99 -24.56 31.23
N GLN A 454 -0.66 -23.57 30.39
CA GLN A 454 -1.43 -22.33 30.25
C GLN A 454 -2.68 -22.49 29.36
N GLY A 455 -2.79 -23.59 28.62
CA GLY A 455 -3.89 -23.84 27.68
C GLY A 455 -3.72 -23.13 26.33
N PHE A 456 -2.53 -22.59 26.04
CA PHE A 456 -2.22 -21.88 24.79
C PHE A 456 -1.71 -22.79 23.68
N GLU A 457 -1.34 -24.03 23.98
CA GLU A 457 -0.65 -24.98 23.12
C GLU A 457 -1.44 -25.28 21.85
N ALA A 458 -2.68 -25.77 22.01
CA ALA A 458 -3.53 -26.16 20.89
C ALA A 458 -3.87 -24.97 19.98
N ALA A 459 -4.20 -23.83 20.58
CA ALA A 459 -4.55 -22.62 19.85
C ALA A 459 -3.36 -22.06 19.07
N ASN A 460 -2.16 -22.07 19.64
CA ASN A 460 -0.95 -21.65 18.93
C ASN A 460 -0.58 -22.61 17.80
N MET A 461 -0.69 -23.93 18.00
CA MET A 461 -0.43 -24.90 16.95
C MET A 461 -1.41 -24.73 15.77
N ILE A 462 -2.72 -24.58 16.05
CA ILE A 462 -3.72 -24.30 15.00
C ILE A 462 -3.36 -23.02 14.24
N SER A 463 -2.99 -21.97 14.97
CA SER A 463 -2.61 -20.69 14.37
C SER A 463 -1.39 -20.83 13.46
N THR A 464 -0.39 -21.62 13.87
CA THR A 464 0.80 -21.91 13.07
C THR A 464 0.49 -22.73 11.82
N VAL A 465 -0.35 -23.77 11.91
CA VAL A 465 -0.82 -24.53 10.74
C VAL A 465 -1.53 -23.61 9.74
N GLY A 466 -2.37 -22.70 10.22
CA GLY A 466 -3.03 -21.69 9.39
C GLY A 466 -2.03 -20.82 8.62
N ALA A 467 -0.94 -20.41 9.27
CA ALA A 467 0.10 -19.59 8.63
C ALA A 467 0.82 -20.35 7.52
N PHE A 468 1.12 -21.64 7.72
CA PHE A 468 1.68 -22.49 6.67
C PHE A 468 0.74 -22.63 5.45
N LEU A 469 -0.58 -22.71 5.65
CA LEU A 469 -1.53 -22.72 4.53
C LEU A 469 -1.48 -21.43 3.70
N MET A 470 -1.35 -20.26 4.34
CA MET A 470 -1.17 -18.99 3.61
C MET A 470 0.17 -18.92 2.87
N ALA A 471 1.25 -19.48 3.45
CA ALA A 471 2.53 -19.62 2.76
C ALA A 471 2.42 -20.49 1.51
N ILE A 472 1.76 -21.65 1.61
CA ILE A 472 1.51 -22.54 0.46
C ILE A 472 0.65 -21.81 -0.60
N ALA A 473 -0.39 -21.09 -0.19
CA ALA A 473 -1.20 -20.29 -1.11
C ALA A 473 -0.35 -19.27 -1.88
N THR A 474 0.58 -18.59 -1.20
CA THR A 474 1.50 -17.63 -1.83
C THR A 474 2.40 -18.32 -2.86
N VAL A 475 2.90 -19.53 -2.58
CA VAL A 475 3.67 -20.32 -3.54
C VAL A 475 2.82 -20.68 -4.77
N VAL A 476 1.56 -21.08 -4.59
CA VAL A 476 0.63 -21.36 -5.71
C VAL A 476 0.41 -20.12 -6.57
N LEU A 477 0.28 -18.94 -5.95
CA LEU A 477 0.17 -17.67 -6.68
C LEU A 477 1.40 -17.38 -7.54
N LEU A 478 2.61 -17.58 -6.98
CA LEU A 478 3.85 -17.38 -7.72
C LEU A 478 3.96 -18.35 -8.90
N ILE A 479 3.56 -19.61 -8.72
CA ILE A 479 3.48 -20.59 -9.82
C ILE A 479 2.52 -20.10 -10.90
N ASN A 480 1.35 -19.58 -10.52
CA ASN A 480 0.37 -19.03 -11.47
C ASN A 480 0.98 -17.88 -12.29
N ILE A 481 1.64 -16.93 -11.63
CA ILE A 481 2.32 -15.80 -12.27
C ILE A 481 3.39 -16.30 -13.26
N ILE A 482 4.28 -17.20 -12.83
CA ILE A 482 5.35 -17.74 -13.67
C ILE A 482 4.77 -18.47 -14.89
N MET A 483 3.74 -19.29 -14.70
CA MET A 483 3.06 -20.01 -15.78
C MET A 483 2.41 -19.05 -16.78
N THR A 484 1.72 -18.01 -16.30
CA THR A 484 1.08 -17.00 -17.16
C THR A 484 2.11 -16.21 -17.96
N ILE A 485 3.21 -15.78 -17.34
CA ILE A 485 4.30 -15.07 -18.02
C ILE A 485 4.96 -15.98 -19.08
N ALA A 486 5.17 -17.26 -18.78
CA ALA A 486 5.76 -18.21 -19.71
C ALA A 486 4.86 -18.51 -20.92
N LYS A 487 3.54 -18.62 -20.71
CA LYS A 487 2.56 -18.84 -21.79
C LYS A 487 2.35 -17.60 -22.65
N ASN A 488 2.29 -16.43 -22.02
CA ASN A 488 2.14 -15.12 -22.68
C ASN A 488 0.95 -15.03 -23.67
N GLU A 489 -0.18 -15.68 -23.34
CA GLU A 489 -1.41 -15.63 -24.14
C GLU A 489 -2.07 -14.24 -24.03
N ARG A 490 -2.12 -13.52 -25.17
CA ARG A 490 -2.63 -12.15 -25.23
C ARG A 490 -4.15 -12.10 -25.19
N ILE A 491 -4.68 -11.06 -24.54
CA ILE A 491 -6.11 -10.82 -24.35
C ILE A 491 -6.55 -9.47 -24.91
N GLY A 492 -7.87 -9.29 -25.07
CA GLY A 492 -8.46 -8.03 -25.55
C GLY A 492 -8.52 -6.92 -24.48
N ASN A 493 -9.16 -5.81 -24.84
CA ASN A 493 -9.22 -4.59 -24.02
C ASN A 493 -9.96 -4.80 -22.67
N ASP A 494 -11.14 -5.45 -22.74
CA ASP A 494 -12.02 -5.79 -21.63
C ASP A 494 -12.21 -7.31 -21.54
N PRO A 495 -11.24 -8.06 -20.97
CA PRO A 495 -11.33 -9.52 -20.89
C PRO A 495 -12.44 -10.02 -19.95
N TRP A 496 -12.95 -9.15 -19.07
CA TRP A 496 -14.06 -9.45 -18.18
C TRP A 496 -15.42 -9.25 -18.84
N GLY A 497 -15.48 -8.50 -19.95
CA GLY A 497 -16.69 -8.20 -20.73
C GLY A 497 -17.63 -7.18 -20.09
N ASP A 498 -17.68 -7.13 -18.76
CA ASP A 498 -18.54 -6.25 -17.99
C ASP A 498 -17.81 -5.02 -17.41
N GLY A 499 -16.62 -4.67 -17.93
CA GLY A 499 -15.87 -3.47 -17.51
C GLY A 499 -16.71 -2.19 -17.66
N ARG A 500 -16.71 -1.32 -16.64
CA ARG A 500 -17.65 -0.16 -16.59
C ARG A 500 -16.97 1.19 -16.79
N THR A 501 -15.68 1.25 -16.49
CA THR A 501 -14.84 2.45 -16.36
C THR A 501 -13.85 2.57 -17.51
N LEU A 502 -13.19 3.73 -17.62
CA LEU A 502 -12.41 4.14 -18.81
C LEU A 502 -11.19 3.25 -19.11
N GLU A 503 -10.57 2.65 -18.11
CA GLU A 503 -9.41 1.77 -18.27
C GLU A 503 -9.72 0.54 -19.14
N TRP A 504 -10.98 0.09 -19.15
CA TRP A 504 -11.44 -1.06 -19.94
C TRP A 504 -11.70 -0.74 -21.41
N ALA A 505 -11.78 0.55 -21.77
CA ALA A 505 -11.87 0.99 -23.16
C ALA A 505 -10.51 0.89 -23.89
N LEU A 506 -9.41 0.91 -23.13
CA LEU A 506 -8.05 0.91 -23.67
C LEU A 506 -7.52 -0.50 -23.98
N PRO A 507 -6.53 -0.63 -24.88
CA PRO A 507 -5.75 -1.85 -25.06
C PRO A 507 -5.17 -2.42 -23.76
N SER A 508 -4.76 -3.69 -23.82
CA SER A 508 -4.19 -4.43 -22.69
C SER A 508 -2.84 -5.03 -23.09
N PRO A 509 -1.70 -4.43 -22.70
CA PRO A 509 -1.57 -3.21 -21.89
C PRO A 509 -1.87 -1.92 -22.70
N PRO A 510 -2.20 -0.79 -22.04
CA PRO A 510 -2.43 0.48 -22.72
C PRO A 510 -1.17 1.01 -23.40
N PRO A 511 -1.30 1.80 -24.49
CA PRO A 511 -0.17 2.50 -25.09
C PRO A 511 0.42 3.52 -24.10
N PHE A 512 1.69 3.92 -24.30
CA PHE A 512 2.40 4.79 -23.36
C PHE A 512 1.73 6.16 -23.15
N TYR A 513 1.01 6.67 -24.16
CA TYR A 513 0.22 7.90 -24.10
C TYR A 513 -1.22 7.73 -23.57
N ASN A 514 -1.63 6.51 -23.24
CA ASN A 514 -2.99 6.11 -22.86
C ASN A 514 -4.04 6.42 -23.93
N PHE A 515 -4.58 7.65 -23.92
CA PHE A 515 -5.68 8.09 -24.77
C PHE A 515 -5.16 8.92 -25.93
N LYS A 516 -5.40 8.44 -27.16
CA LYS A 516 -5.13 9.19 -28.39
C LYS A 516 -5.91 10.51 -28.42
N GLN A 517 -7.21 10.44 -28.15
CA GLN A 517 -8.09 11.58 -27.92
C GLN A 517 -8.68 11.48 -26.52
N LEU A 518 -8.80 12.60 -25.80
CA LEU A 518 -9.43 12.59 -24.49
C LEU A 518 -10.89 12.09 -24.59
N PRO A 519 -11.34 11.19 -23.69
CA PRO A 519 -12.70 10.68 -23.73
C PRO A 519 -13.71 11.73 -23.23
N LEU A 520 -14.87 11.82 -23.85
CA LEU A 520 -15.98 12.65 -23.40
C LEU A 520 -16.81 11.88 -22.36
N VAL A 521 -16.77 12.31 -21.10
CA VAL A 521 -17.45 11.61 -20.01
C VAL A 521 -18.87 12.15 -19.81
N ARG A 522 -19.86 11.28 -20.07
CA ARG A 522 -21.30 11.63 -20.01
C ARG A 522 -22.02 11.13 -18.74
N GLY A 523 -21.41 10.23 -17.97
CA GLY A 523 -21.98 9.65 -16.75
C GLY A 523 -20.95 8.92 -15.88
N LEU A 524 -21.41 8.33 -14.77
CA LEU A 524 -20.53 7.63 -13.82
C LEU A 524 -19.86 6.39 -14.43
N ASP A 525 -20.66 5.48 -15.00
CA ASP A 525 -20.17 4.29 -15.69
C ASP A 525 -19.90 4.61 -17.17
N ALA A 526 -18.91 5.47 -17.42
CA ALA A 526 -18.72 6.10 -18.73
C ALA A 526 -18.57 5.09 -19.88
N TYR A 527 -17.75 4.06 -19.72
CA TYR A 527 -17.56 3.04 -20.76
C TYR A 527 -18.77 2.10 -20.88
N TRP A 528 -19.45 1.80 -19.76
CA TRP A 528 -20.69 1.03 -19.79
C TRP A 528 -21.77 1.70 -20.65
N ILE A 529 -21.91 3.03 -20.54
CA ILE A 529 -22.87 3.79 -21.35
C ILE A 529 -22.58 3.65 -22.84
N GLU A 530 -21.31 3.80 -23.25
CA GLU A 530 -20.93 3.63 -24.66
C GLU A 530 -21.19 2.20 -25.16
N LYS A 531 -20.95 1.18 -24.33
CA LYS A 531 -21.28 -0.23 -24.65
C LYS A 531 -22.78 -0.44 -24.86
N MET A 532 -23.62 0.17 -24.02
CA MET A 532 -25.08 0.09 -24.18
C MET A 532 -25.58 0.85 -25.43
N ASP A 533 -24.85 1.90 -25.85
CA ASP A 533 -25.07 2.60 -27.11
C ASP A 533 -24.52 1.83 -28.34
N GLY A 534 -23.97 0.62 -28.14
CA GLY A 534 -23.44 -0.25 -29.20
C GLY A 534 -22.04 0.13 -29.70
N LYS A 535 -21.31 0.97 -28.96
CA LYS A 535 -19.94 1.40 -29.31
C LYS A 535 -18.92 0.56 -28.57
N THR A 536 -17.77 0.36 -29.21
CA THR A 536 -16.61 -0.37 -28.66
C THR A 536 -15.56 0.54 -28.04
N GLU A 537 -15.66 1.85 -28.27
CA GLU A 537 -14.69 2.85 -27.84
C GLU A 537 -15.40 4.04 -27.17
N MET A 538 -14.62 4.84 -26.42
CA MET A 538 -15.13 6.08 -25.86
C MET A 538 -15.35 7.13 -26.94
N THR A 539 -16.46 7.88 -26.85
CA THR A 539 -16.67 9.05 -27.71
C THR A 539 -15.57 10.09 -27.43
N PRO A 540 -14.82 10.57 -28.44
CA PRO A 540 -13.75 11.55 -28.24
C PRO A 540 -14.32 12.95 -27.93
N ALA A 541 -13.65 13.69 -27.04
CA ALA A 541 -13.99 15.07 -26.69
C ALA A 541 -13.32 16.11 -27.62
N GLU A 542 -12.28 15.71 -28.33
CA GLU A 542 -11.42 16.57 -29.15
C GLU A 542 -11.05 15.84 -30.46
N PRO A 543 -10.71 16.54 -31.56
CA PRO A 543 -10.13 15.90 -32.74
C PRO A 543 -8.72 15.37 -32.46
N ILE A 544 -8.22 14.46 -33.30
CA ILE A 544 -6.84 13.98 -33.19
C ILE A 544 -5.88 15.15 -33.46
N GLY A 545 -4.98 15.39 -32.51
CA GLY A 545 -3.89 16.36 -32.59
C GLY A 545 -2.60 15.82 -31.95
N ASP A 546 -1.57 16.65 -31.89
CA ASP A 546 -0.28 16.28 -31.31
C ASP A 546 -0.41 16.03 -29.80
N ILE A 547 0.35 15.06 -29.30
CA ILE A 547 0.36 14.68 -27.88
C ILE A 547 1.71 15.04 -27.29
N HIS A 548 1.71 15.93 -26.29
CA HIS A 548 2.88 16.19 -25.46
C HIS A 548 3.11 15.08 -24.42
N MET A 549 4.34 14.58 -24.32
CA MET A 549 4.75 13.54 -23.39
C MET A 549 6.05 13.91 -22.65
N PRO A 550 6.21 13.50 -21.39
CA PRO A 550 7.42 13.77 -20.61
C PRO A 550 8.60 12.90 -21.06
N ASN A 551 9.83 13.43 -20.98
CA ASN A 551 11.05 12.67 -21.23
C ASN A 551 11.40 11.75 -20.05
N ASN A 552 12.07 10.65 -20.35
CA ASN A 552 12.71 9.80 -19.35
C ASN A 552 13.86 10.53 -18.63
N SER A 553 14.10 10.19 -17.36
CA SER A 553 15.13 10.83 -16.54
C SER A 553 15.77 9.85 -15.55
N PHE A 554 17.11 9.84 -15.48
CA PHE A 554 17.88 9.07 -14.49
C PHE A 554 18.09 9.83 -13.17
N ILE A 555 17.80 11.14 -13.15
CA ILE A 555 18.00 12.00 -11.98
C ILE A 555 17.26 11.50 -10.72
N PRO A 556 16.00 10.99 -10.79
CA PRO A 556 15.32 10.43 -9.62
C PRO A 556 16.12 9.34 -8.90
N VAL A 557 16.75 8.44 -9.65
CA VAL A 557 17.63 7.39 -9.09
C VAL A 557 18.80 8.01 -8.35
N MET A 558 19.45 9.02 -8.93
CA MET A 558 20.61 9.68 -8.34
C MET A 558 20.27 10.44 -7.06
N ILE A 559 19.12 11.13 -7.01
CA ILE A 559 18.64 11.82 -5.82
C ILE A 559 18.46 10.83 -4.67
N SER A 560 17.75 9.71 -4.92
CA SER A 560 17.50 8.69 -3.91
C SER A 560 18.76 7.94 -3.49
N LEU A 561 19.67 7.65 -4.43
CA LEU A 561 20.97 7.05 -4.15
C LEU A 561 21.84 7.97 -3.28
N GLY A 562 21.83 9.28 -3.54
CA GLY A 562 22.55 10.25 -2.71
C GLY A 562 22.06 10.24 -1.26
N LEU A 563 20.74 10.19 -1.04
CA LEU A 563 20.15 10.11 0.31
C LEU A 563 20.45 8.77 0.99
N PHE A 564 20.43 7.67 0.23
CA PHE A 564 20.84 6.35 0.70
C PHE A 564 22.30 6.35 1.20
N ILE A 565 23.22 6.96 0.44
CA ILE A 565 24.63 7.11 0.83
C ILE A 565 24.74 8.04 2.04
N ALA A 566 24.01 9.15 2.05
CA ALA A 566 24.00 10.10 3.14
C ALA A 566 23.56 9.45 4.47
N ALA A 567 22.56 8.57 4.44
CA ALA A 567 22.08 7.84 5.61
C ALA A 567 23.17 6.97 6.25
N PHE A 568 24.01 6.28 5.46
CA PHE A 568 25.17 5.56 6.01
C PHE A 568 26.15 6.50 6.69
N GLY A 569 26.43 7.65 6.06
CA GLY A 569 27.30 8.65 6.64
C GLY A 569 26.78 9.19 7.97
N ALA A 570 25.49 9.53 8.03
CA ALA A 570 24.82 10.01 9.24
C ALA A 570 24.86 8.97 10.36
N MET A 571 24.55 7.71 10.08
CA MET A 571 24.52 6.64 11.08
C MET A 571 25.88 6.35 11.71
N TYR A 572 26.96 6.46 10.94
CA TYR A 572 28.31 6.07 11.35
C TYR A 572 29.25 7.23 11.69
N HIS A 573 28.76 8.48 11.71
CA HIS A 573 29.60 9.67 11.83
C HIS A 573 30.38 9.77 13.15
N GLU A 574 29.81 9.31 14.27
CA GLU A 574 30.51 9.35 15.56
C GLU A 574 31.56 8.23 15.68
N LYS A 575 31.25 7.04 15.15
CA LYS A 575 32.09 5.84 15.30
C LYS A 575 33.25 5.81 14.32
N TYR A 576 33.07 6.35 13.10
CA TYR A 576 34.05 6.25 12.05
C TYR A 576 34.33 7.60 11.39
N SER A 577 35.62 7.92 11.22
CA SER A 577 36.07 9.18 10.60
C SER A 577 35.60 9.37 9.16
N TRP A 578 35.20 8.29 8.47
CA TRP A 578 34.64 8.34 7.13
C TRP A 578 33.16 8.72 7.09
N GLY A 579 32.44 8.67 8.21
CA GLY A 579 30.99 8.91 8.24
C GLY A 579 30.60 10.33 7.80
N ILE A 580 31.26 11.36 8.32
CA ILE A 580 31.02 12.76 7.89
C ILE A 580 31.34 12.96 6.38
N PRO A 581 32.51 12.54 5.85
CA PRO A 581 32.76 12.58 4.41
C PRO A 581 31.69 11.88 3.56
N VAL A 582 31.24 10.69 3.96
CA VAL A 582 30.20 9.93 3.24
C VAL A 582 28.85 10.66 3.27
N LEU A 583 28.49 11.23 4.42
CA LEU A 583 27.29 12.07 4.56
C LEU A 583 27.32 13.23 3.58
N ILE A 584 28.43 13.99 3.55
CA ILE A 584 28.61 15.14 2.65
C ILE A 584 28.54 14.71 1.19
N ILE A 585 29.21 13.61 0.81
CA ILE A 585 29.17 13.09 -0.57
C ILE A 585 27.74 12.72 -0.97
N GLY A 586 27.00 12.01 -0.12
CA GLY A 586 25.62 11.66 -0.37
C GLY A 586 24.74 12.90 -0.58
N MET A 587 24.85 13.89 0.30
CA MET A 587 24.12 15.15 0.18
C MET A 587 24.52 15.95 -1.07
N LEU A 588 25.79 15.96 -1.46
CA LEU A 588 26.27 16.59 -2.69
C LEU A 588 25.70 15.91 -3.94
N ILE A 589 25.59 14.57 -3.94
CA ILE A 589 24.92 13.83 -5.02
C ILE A 589 23.45 14.24 -5.11
N THR A 590 22.74 14.26 -3.97
CA THR A 590 21.32 14.64 -3.92
C THR A 590 21.10 16.07 -4.38
N PHE A 591 21.74 17.05 -3.74
CA PHE A 591 21.55 18.47 -4.06
C PHE A 591 22.15 18.84 -5.43
N GLY A 592 23.26 18.23 -5.82
CA GLY A 592 23.83 18.38 -7.16
C GLY A 592 22.88 17.88 -8.25
N SER A 593 22.23 16.73 -8.04
CA SER A 593 21.21 16.20 -8.95
C SER A 593 19.97 17.11 -9.03
N MET A 594 19.52 17.65 -7.89
CA MET A 594 18.44 18.63 -7.85
C MET A 594 18.81 19.93 -8.57
N PHE A 595 20.04 20.42 -8.38
CA PHE A 595 20.54 21.60 -9.06
C PHE A 595 20.60 21.39 -10.57
N VAL A 596 21.17 20.28 -11.04
CA VAL A 596 21.21 19.91 -12.47
C VAL A 596 19.80 19.85 -13.07
N ARG A 597 18.83 19.29 -12.33
CA ARG A 597 17.43 19.28 -12.78
C ARG A 597 16.81 20.67 -12.89
N SER A 598 17.17 21.58 -11.98
CA SER A 598 16.62 22.93 -11.93
C SER A 598 17.15 23.85 -13.03
N VAL A 599 18.39 23.63 -13.49
CA VAL A 599 19.00 24.43 -14.57
C VAL A 599 18.76 23.86 -15.96
N LYS A 600 18.30 22.60 -16.06
CA LYS A 600 17.95 21.96 -17.32
C LYS A 600 16.44 22.02 -17.54
N ASP A 601 16.04 22.86 -18.49
CA ASP A 601 14.67 22.85 -19.00
C ASP A 601 14.40 21.55 -19.76
N ASP A 602 13.35 20.85 -19.33
CA ASP A 602 12.89 19.63 -19.95
C ASP A 602 11.48 19.88 -20.49
N HIS A 603 11.41 20.19 -21.78
CA HIS A 603 10.16 20.48 -22.48
C HIS A 603 9.41 19.22 -22.92
N GLY A 604 9.82 18.01 -22.51
CA GLY A 604 9.23 16.78 -23.01
C GLY A 604 9.47 16.57 -24.51
N TYR A 605 8.58 15.83 -25.15
CA TYR A 605 8.54 15.60 -26.60
C TYR A 605 7.10 15.57 -27.09
N HIS A 606 6.90 15.67 -28.41
CA HIS A 606 5.58 15.57 -29.02
C HIS A 606 5.51 14.31 -29.87
N ILE A 607 4.37 13.63 -29.80
CA ILE A 607 3.94 12.63 -30.78
C ILE A 607 3.09 13.38 -31.79
N HIS A 608 3.53 13.39 -33.04
CA HIS A 608 2.79 14.11 -34.08
C HIS A 608 1.56 13.33 -34.53
N LYS A 609 0.53 14.06 -34.94
CA LYS A 609 -0.74 13.49 -35.41
C LYS A 609 -0.55 12.43 -36.49
N GLU A 610 0.39 12.64 -37.42
CA GLU A 610 0.66 11.73 -38.52
C GLU A 610 1.09 10.34 -38.01
N ASP A 611 1.99 10.31 -37.00
CA ASP A 611 2.45 9.07 -36.36
C ASP A 611 1.29 8.32 -35.69
N LEU A 612 0.37 9.06 -35.06
CA LEU A 612 -0.82 8.47 -34.43
C LEU A 612 -1.80 7.89 -35.45
N MET A 613 -1.91 8.47 -36.65
CA MET A 613 -2.80 7.98 -37.70
C MET A 613 -2.22 6.76 -38.43
N ASP A 614 -0.90 6.61 -38.47
CA ASP A 614 -0.25 5.45 -39.08
C ASP A 614 -0.18 4.24 -38.12
N ASP A 615 -0.21 4.46 -36.80
CA ASP A 615 -0.40 3.39 -35.80
C ASP A 615 -1.73 2.63 -36.04
N ASP A 616 -2.81 3.30 -36.48
CA ASP A 616 -4.10 2.66 -36.81
C ASP A 616 -4.03 1.78 -38.08
N LYS A 617 -3.05 2.01 -38.96
CA LYS A 617 -2.88 1.27 -40.23
C LYS A 617 -1.99 0.02 -40.08
N GLY A 618 -1.50 -0.29 -38.87
CA GLY A 618 -0.56 -1.38 -38.65
C GLY A 618 0.82 -1.14 -39.28
N GLY A 619 1.19 0.12 -39.52
CA GLY A 619 2.47 0.50 -40.10
C GLY A 619 3.63 0.26 -39.14
N LYS A 620 4.55 -0.64 -39.49
CA LYS A 620 5.85 -0.75 -38.83
C LYS A 620 6.65 0.54 -39.10
N ALA A 621 6.75 1.42 -38.10
CA ALA A 621 7.74 2.51 -38.07
C ALA A 621 8.88 2.20 -37.10
#